data_AF-A0A429X1Q4-F1
#
_entry.id   AF-A0A429X1Q4-F1
#
_cell.length_a   1.000
_cell.length_b   1.000
_cell.length_c   1.000
_cell.angle_alpha   90.00
_cell.angle_beta   90.00
_cell.angle_gamma   90.00
#
_symmetry.space_group_name_H-M   'P 1'
#
loop_
_entity.id
_entity.type
_entity.pdbx_description
1 polymer ?
#
loop_
_entity_poly.entity_id
_entity_poly.type
_entity_poly.pdbx_seq_one_letter_code
_entity_poly.pdbx_strand_id
1 'polypeptide(L)'
;MANNVDFVRFFALRFNGAILTLIYRVQFLIFQTKGKELVYLVIQESKKDSNVVTFVTPNISYFTEQKYLTDAEMAFLFRLSTVLDAENCINREGNQYLTQSKLAQRLEMSRETTNRLIGALERKGLLKKETNNNANSKTAQYKVFVNPNILFYGETSCAVPLFIKHLFAEPVRNSIMDKLPFKV
;
A
#
# COMPACT_ATOMS: atom_id res chain seq x y z
N MET A 1 -1.44 12.11 -50.51
CA MET A 1 -1.04 13.09 -49.48
C MET A 1 -2.01 12.95 -48.32
N ALA A 2 -1.56 12.41 -47.19
CA ALA A 2 -2.38 12.33 -45.98
C ALA A 2 -2.01 13.54 -45.10
N ASN A 3 -2.95 14.47 -44.94
CA ASN A 3 -2.80 15.59 -44.03
C ASN A 3 -2.91 15.03 -42.60
N ASN A 4 -1.79 14.94 -41.91
CA ASN A 4 -1.76 14.55 -40.51
C ASN A 4 -2.14 15.78 -39.68
N VAL A 5 -3.37 15.82 -39.17
CA VAL A 5 -3.80 16.85 -38.22
C VAL A 5 -3.89 16.18 -36.85
N ASP A 6 -2.79 16.24 -36.10
CA ASP A 6 -2.74 15.80 -34.71
C ASP A 6 -3.53 16.80 -33.84
N PHE A 7 -4.77 16.47 -33.49
CA PHE A 7 -5.50 17.13 -32.41
C PHE A 7 -5.30 16.35 -31.12
N VAL A 8 -4.33 16.75 -30.30
CA VAL A 8 -4.26 16.30 -28.91
C VAL A 8 -5.32 17.08 -28.12
N ARG A 9 -6.48 16.47 -27.89
CA ARG A 9 -7.48 16.99 -26.94
C ARG A 9 -7.54 16.08 -25.73
N PHE A 10 -7.31 16.65 -24.55
CA PHE A 10 -7.55 15.99 -23.28
C PHE A 10 -9.06 15.92 -23.04
N PHE A 11 -9.63 14.71 -23.09
CA PHE A 11 -11.01 14.49 -22.67
C PHE A 11 -11.02 13.79 -21.31
N ALA A 12 -11.77 14.33 -20.36
CA ALA A 12 -12.15 13.62 -19.14
C ALA A 12 -13.37 12.74 -19.48
N LEU A 13 -13.19 11.43 -19.58
CA LEU A 13 -14.30 10.49 -19.71
C LEU A 13 -14.86 10.16 -18.32
N ARG A 14 -16.15 10.42 -18.11
CA ARG A 14 -16.86 10.14 -16.86
C ARG A 14 -17.56 8.79 -17.01
N PHE A 15 -17.04 7.74 -16.36
CA PHE A 15 -17.74 6.46 -16.23
C PHE A 15 -18.39 6.33 -14.84
N ASN A 16 -19.70 6.08 -14.81
CA ASN A 16 -20.51 5.63 -13.68
C ASN A 16 -20.00 5.99 -12.27
N GLY A 17 -20.16 7.25 -11.87
CA GLY A 17 -20.24 7.65 -10.46
C GLY A 17 -18.95 7.65 -9.64
N ALA A 18 -17.86 7.04 -10.09
CA ALA A 18 -16.56 7.13 -9.45
C ALA A 18 -15.63 8.05 -10.24
N ILE A 19 -15.14 9.11 -9.60
CA ILE A 19 -14.01 9.89 -10.14
C ILE A 19 -12.77 9.02 -9.98
N LEU A 20 -12.59 8.08 -10.90
CA LEU A 20 -11.31 7.41 -11.10
C LEU A 20 -10.51 8.33 -12.01
N THR A 21 -9.70 9.21 -11.42
CA THR A 21 -8.76 10.04 -12.19
C THR A 21 -7.59 9.17 -12.65
N LEU A 22 -7.86 8.16 -13.48
CA LEU A 22 -6.81 7.61 -14.32
C LEU A 22 -6.59 8.59 -15.46
N ILE A 23 -5.44 9.24 -15.44
CA ILE A 23 -4.98 10.11 -16.53
C ILE A 23 -4.59 9.18 -17.69
N TYR A 24 -5.56 8.74 -18.48
CA TYR A 24 -5.27 8.04 -19.71
C TYR A 24 -4.86 9.05 -20.78
N ARG A 25 -3.73 8.80 -21.46
CA ARG A 25 -3.49 9.43 -22.75
C ARG A 25 -4.33 8.69 -23.78
N VAL A 26 -5.40 9.34 -24.22
CA VAL A 26 -6.27 8.85 -25.29
C VAL A 26 -5.85 9.54 -26.57
N GLN A 27 -5.41 8.77 -27.56
CA GLN A 27 -5.14 9.27 -28.90
C GLN A 27 -6.16 8.68 -29.88
N PHE A 28 -6.79 9.54 -30.65
CA PHE A 28 -7.67 9.15 -31.74
C PHE A 28 -6.86 9.16 -33.03
N LEU A 29 -6.78 8.01 -33.70
CA LEU A 29 -6.29 7.92 -35.07
C LEU A 29 -7.47 7.71 -36.00
N ILE A 30 -7.66 8.66 -36.91
CA ILE A 30 -8.73 8.61 -37.92
C ILE A 30 -8.08 8.31 -39.28
N PHE A 31 -8.50 7.22 -39.90
CA PHE A 31 -8.05 6.84 -41.24
C PHE A 31 -9.24 6.82 -42.20
N GLN A 32 -9.05 7.43 -43.37
CA GLN A 32 -10.02 7.44 -44.47
C GLN A 32 -9.52 6.47 -45.56
N THR A 33 -10.26 5.39 -45.81
CA THR A 33 -9.95 4.47 -46.93
C THR A 33 -11.22 4.09 -47.69
N LYS A 34 -11.19 4.19 -49.02
CA LYS A 34 -12.28 3.79 -49.94
C LYS A 34 -13.70 4.20 -49.48
N GLY A 35 -13.85 5.45 -49.04
CA GLY A 35 -15.16 6.01 -48.66
C GLY A 35 -15.69 5.57 -47.29
N LYS A 36 -14.88 4.89 -46.47
CA LYS A 36 -15.22 4.54 -45.08
C LYS A 36 -14.24 5.21 -44.12
N GLU A 37 -14.80 5.81 -43.07
CA GLU A 37 -14.03 6.39 -41.97
C GLU A 37 -13.84 5.35 -40.87
N LEU A 38 -12.59 5.05 -40.55
CA LEU A 38 -12.21 4.12 -39.50
C LEU A 38 -11.57 4.92 -38.37
N VAL A 39 -12.18 4.86 -37.19
CA VAL A 39 -11.67 5.53 -35.97
C VAL A 39 -11.09 4.47 -35.05
N TYR A 40 -9.79 4.56 -34.78
CA TYR A 40 -9.11 3.72 -33.80
C TYR A 40 -8.94 4.49 -32.49
N LEU A 41 -9.41 3.88 -31.40
CA LEU A 41 -9.15 4.34 -30.04
C LEU A 41 -7.88 3.66 -29.53
N VAL A 42 -6.79 4.42 -29.36
CA VAL A 42 -5.59 3.93 -28.69
C VAL A 42 -5.62 4.43 -27.25
N ILE A 43 -5.88 3.52 -26.32
CA ILE A 43 -5.75 3.78 -24.88
C ILE A 43 -4.34 3.35 -24.49
N GLN A 44 -3.48 4.31 -24.16
CA GLN A 44 -2.22 4.00 -23.51
C GLN A 44 -2.42 4.08 -21.99
N GLU A 45 -2.30 2.95 -21.30
CA GLU A 45 -2.07 2.93 -19.86
C GLU A 45 -0.74 3.63 -19.58
N SER A 46 -0.79 4.87 -19.10
CA SER A 46 0.38 5.44 -18.44
C SER A 46 0.48 4.76 -17.08
N LYS A 47 1.35 3.76 -16.98
CA LYS A 47 1.71 3.13 -15.71
C LYS A 47 2.30 4.21 -14.81
N LYS A 48 1.50 4.75 -13.88
CA LYS A 48 2.01 5.66 -12.88
C LYS A 48 2.65 4.80 -11.80
N ASP A 49 3.98 4.68 -11.85
CA ASP A 49 4.79 4.08 -10.77
C ASP A 49 4.78 5.01 -9.53
N SER A 50 3.60 5.39 -9.05
CA SER A 50 3.48 5.97 -7.72
C SER A 50 3.36 4.82 -6.74
N ASN A 51 4.38 4.66 -5.88
CA ASN A 51 4.28 3.87 -4.65
C ASN A 51 3.19 4.49 -3.77
N VAL A 52 1.93 4.12 -3.99
CA VAL A 52 0.80 4.61 -3.22
C VAL A 52 0.65 3.72 -1.99
N VAL A 53 0.61 4.32 -0.81
CA VAL A 53 0.22 3.65 0.43
C VAL A 53 -1.10 4.24 0.88
N THR A 54 -2.09 3.39 1.10
CA THR A 54 -3.44 3.79 1.46
C THR A 54 -3.70 3.46 2.92
N PHE A 55 -4.15 4.46 3.68
CA PHE A 55 -4.69 4.27 5.01
C PHE A 55 -6.17 3.89 4.94
N VAL A 56 -6.58 2.93 5.77
CA VAL A 56 -8.00 2.60 5.96
C VAL A 56 -8.58 3.59 6.96
N THR A 57 -8.89 4.80 6.49
CA THR A 57 -9.33 5.93 7.33
C THR A 57 -10.47 5.58 8.30
N PRO A 58 -11.53 4.85 7.91
CA PRO A 58 -12.59 4.47 8.86
C PRO A 58 -12.08 3.67 10.06
N ASN A 59 -11.10 2.79 9.85
CA ASN A 59 -10.51 1.99 10.91
C ASN A 59 -9.55 2.81 11.78
N ILE A 60 -8.77 3.73 11.17
CA ILE A 60 -7.94 4.68 11.92
C ILE A 60 -8.79 5.56 12.84
N SER A 61 -9.91 6.11 12.33
CA SER A 61 -10.85 6.90 13.12
C SER A 61 -11.41 6.06 14.28
N TYR A 62 -11.88 4.85 14.01
CA TYR A 62 -12.36 3.94 15.05
C TYR A 62 -11.30 3.64 16.12
N PHE A 63 -10.06 3.34 15.73
CA PHE A 63 -8.97 3.11 16.70
C PHE A 63 -8.68 4.35 17.55
N THR A 64 -8.81 5.54 16.98
CA THR A 64 -8.60 6.81 17.69
C THR A 64 -9.72 7.04 18.72
N GLU A 65 -10.98 6.84 18.32
CA GLU A 65 -12.15 6.97 19.20
C GLU A 65 -12.10 5.98 20.38
N GLN A 66 -11.67 4.75 20.12
CA GLN A 66 -11.50 3.72 21.16
C GLN A 66 -10.22 3.90 22.00
N LYS A 67 -9.42 4.95 21.74
CA LYS A 67 -8.09 5.18 22.36
C LYS A 67 -7.17 3.95 22.24
N TYR A 68 -7.35 3.20 21.15
CA TYR A 68 -6.58 1.99 20.88
C TYR A 68 -5.16 2.29 20.43
N LEU A 69 -4.99 3.39 19.69
CA LEU A 69 -3.69 3.91 19.27
C LEU A 69 -3.35 5.17 20.07
N THR A 70 -2.12 5.24 20.53
CA THR A 70 -1.52 6.47 21.08
C THR A 70 -1.02 7.37 19.95
N ASP A 71 -0.84 8.67 20.23
CA ASP A 71 -0.30 9.61 19.24
C ASP A 71 1.07 9.18 18.69
N ALA A 72 1.93 8.63 19.58
CA ALA A 72 3.23 8.10 19.18
C ALA A 72 3.11 6.89 18.23
N GLU A 73 2.11 6.04 18.41
CA GLU A 73 1.85 4.91 17.51
C GLU A 73 1.23 5.35 16.19
N MET A 74 0.33 6.35 16.19
CA MET A 74 -0.19 6.94 14.95
C MET A 74 0.92 7.61 14.13
N ALA A 75 1.77 8.43 14.77
CA ALA A 75 2.92 9.04 14.13
C ALA A 75 3.89 7.99 13.58
N PHE A 76 4.04 6.87 14.30
CA PHE A 76 4.86 5.75 13.84
C PHE A 76 4.26 5.05 12.62
N LEU A 77 2.95 4.79 12.58
CA LEU A 77 2.26 4.22 11.41
C LEU A 77 2.40 5.12 10.17
N PHE A 78 2.30 6.45 10.36
CA PHE A 78 2.58 7.40 9.29
C PHE A 78 4.01 7.26 8.77
N ARG A 79 4.99 7.14 9.67
CA ARG A 79 6.39 6.91 9.28
C ARG A 79 6.60 5.55 8.62
N LEU A 80 5.91 4.50 9.05
CA LEU A 80 5.96 3.19 8.39
C LEU A 80 5.46 3.23 6.94
N SER A 81 4.49 4.10 6.64
CA SER A 81 3.97 4.25 5.28
C SER A 81 5.04 4.67 4.27
N THR A 82 6.14 5.32 4.69
CA THR A 82 7.20 5.78 3.78
C THR A 82 8.17 4.67 3.38
N VAL A 83 8.18 3.55 4.12
CA VAL A 83 9.08 2.40 3.89
C VAL A 83 8.32 1.12 3.59
N LEU A 84 7.00 1.19 3.46
CA LEU A 84 6.14 0.06 3.14
C LEU A 84 6.30 -0.31 1.67
N ASP A 85 6.50 -1.60 1.40
CA ASP A 85 6.59 -2.12 0.04
C ASP A 85 5.33 -2.89 -0.39
N ALA A 86 5.34 -3.39 -1.64
CA ALA A 86 4.22 -4.09 -2.27
C ALA A 86 3.78 -5.40 -1.60
N GLU A 87 4.58 -5.95 -0.69
CA GLU A 87 4.21 -7.10 0.14
C GLU A 87 3.67 -6.67 1.51
N ASN A 88 3.33 -5.39 1.69
CA ASN A 88 2.98 -4.80 2.98
C ASN A 88 4.05 -5.05 4.06
N CYS A 89 5.32 -5.14 3.65
CA CYS A 89 6.46 -5.32 4.53
C CYS A 89 7.20 -3.99 4.72
N ILE A 90 7.73 -3.73 5.92
CA ILE A 90 8.53 -2.52 6.23
C ILE A 90 10.02 -2.82 6.42
N ASN A 91 10.38 -4.11 6.55
CA ASN A 91 11.70 -4.53 7.00
C ASN A 91 12.34 -5.58 6.09
N ARG A 92 12.35 -5.31 4.78
CA ARG A 92 13.08 -6.10 3.80
C ARG A 92 13.88 -5.26 2.81
N GLU A 93 14.91 -5.87 2.25
CA GLU A 93 15.66 -5.37 1.11
C GLU A 93 15.72 -6.51 0.08
N GLY A 94 14.93 -6.40 -0.99
CA GLY A 94 14.60 -7.54 -1.85
C GLY A 94 13.95 -8.67 -1.04
N ASN A 95 14.53 -9.87 -1.09
CA ASN A 95 14.05 -11.03 -0.32
C ASN A 95 14.72 -11.19 1.07
N GLN A 96 15.57 -10.24 1.49
CA GLN A 96 16.35 -10.39 2.72
C GLN A 96 15.66 -9.82 3.96
N TYR A 97 15.82 -10.51 5.08
CA TYR A 97 15.40 -10.06 6.41
C TYR A 97 16.39 -9.00 6.92
N LEU A 98 15.88 -7.90 7.45
CA LEU A 98 16.72 -6.84 8.01
C LEU A 98 16.87 -6.98 9.52
N THR A 99 17.98 -6.44 10.05
CA THR A 99 18.20 -6.35 11.50
C THR A 99 17.42 -5.18 12.10
N GLN A 100 17.25 -5.19 13.44
CA GLN A 100 16.61 -4.09 14.17
C GLN A 100 17.31 -2.74 13.92
N SER A 101 18.65 -2.75 13.90
CA SER A 101 19.44 -1.54 13.68
C SER A 101 19.24 -0.96 12.28
N LYS A 102 19.17 -1.83 11.25
CA LYS A 102 18.90 -1.37 9.88
C LYS A 102 17.50 -0.77 9.75
N LEU A 103 16.49 -1.37 10.38
CA LEU A 103 15.14 -0.81 10.39
C LEU A 103 15.10 0.57 11.05
N ALA A 104 15.71 0.69 12.23
CA ALA A 104 15.76 1.94 12.98
C ALA A 104 16.48 3.04 12.18
N GLN A 105 17.57 2.71 11.49
CA GLN A 105 18.25 3.61 10.58
C GLN A 105 17.35 4.06 9.42
N ARG A 106 16.61 3.12 8.80
CA ARG A 106 15.69 3.43 7.69
C ARG A 106 14.54 4.35 8.09
N LEU A 107 14.11 4.23 9.34
CA LEU A 107 13.07 5.07 9.94
C LEU A 107 13.64 6.36 10.54
N GLU A 108 14.96 6.55 10.56
CA GLU A 108 15.62 7.68 11.21
C GLU A 108 15.21 7.83 12.69
N MET A 109 15.17 6.71 13.41
CA MET A 109 14.76 6.64 14.82
C MET A 109 15.78 5.87 15.66
N SER A 110 15.79 6.08 16.97
CA SER A 110 16.59 5.25 17.87
C SER A 110 16.07 3.82 17.88
N ARG A 111 17.00 2.86 18.00
CA ARG A 111 16.70 1.43 18.02
C ARG A 111 15.72 1.07 19.14
N GLU A 112 15.88 1.70 20.31
CA GLU A 112 15.04 1.51 21.48
C GLU A 112 13.61 1.94 21.18
N THR A 113 13.42 3.12 20.56
CA THR A 113 12.09 3.64 20.23
C THR A 113 11.43 2.80 19.17
N THR A 114 12.15 2.44 18.10
CA THR A 114 11.64 1.56 17.03
C THR A 114 11.19 0.22 17.60
N ASN A 115 12.02 -0.43 18.42
CA ASN A 115 11.68 -1.71 19.04
C ASN A 115 10.45 -1.62 19.96
N ARG A 116 10.39 -0.57 20.78
CA ARG A 116 9.27 -0.33 21.69
C ARG A 116 7.95 -0.19 20.92
N LEU A 117 7.94 0.63 19.87
CA LEU A 117 6.74 0.89 19.06
C LEU A 117 6.32 -0.34 18.24
N ILE A 118 7.27 -1.03 17.62
CA ILE A 118 6.96 -2.28 16.90
C ILE A 118 6.36 -3.31 17.86
N GLY A 119 6.95 -3.52 19.03
CA GLY A 119 6.43 -4.47 20.02
C GLY A 119 5.04 -4.07 20.55
N ALA A 120 4.77 -2.78 20.70
CA ALA A 120 3.45 -2.29 21.11
C ALA A 120 2.38 -2.57 20.05
N LEU A 121 2.67 -2.27 18.78
CA LEU A 121 1.76 -2.53 17.66
C LEU A 121 1.57 -4.03 17.38
N GLU A 122 2.61 -4.83 17.60
CA GLU A 122 2.54 -6.29 17.50
C GLU A 122 1.59 -6.90 18.54
N ARG A 123 1.69 -6.45 19.81
CA ARG A 123 0.74 -6.88 20.86
C ARG A 123 -0.71 -6.47 20.56
N LYS A 124 -0.90 -5.40 19.79
CA LYS A 124 -2.20 -4.94 19.30
C LYS A 124 -2.66 -5.68 18.02
N GLY A 125 -1.87 -6.59 17.47
CA GLY A 125 -2.22 -7.30 16.24
C GLY A 125 -2.17 -6.44 14.97
N LEU A 126 -1.51 -5.28 15.05
CA LEU A 126 -1.37 -4.32 13.97
C LEU A 126 -0.11 -4.58 13.13
N LEU A 127 0.88 -5.26 13.72
CA LEU A 127 2.07 -5.76 13.07
C LEU A 127 2.25 -7.25 13.38
N LYS A 128 2.92 -7.99 12.49
CA LYS A 128 3.41 -9.35 12.75
C LYS A 128 4.87 -9.45 12.34
N LYS A 129 5.71 -10.01 13.23
CA LYS A 129 7.10 -10.31 12.93
C LYS A 129 7.26 -11.73 12.43
N GLU A 130 8.07 -11.89 11.40
CA GLU A 130 8.56 -13.19 10.96
C GLU A 130 10.07 -13.22 11.15
N THR A 131 10.54 -14.02 12.12
CA THR A 131 11.95 -14.12 12.45
C THR A 131 12.65 -15.09 11.51
N ASN A 132 13.84 -14.72 11.04
CA ASN A 132 14.72 -15.63 10.32
C ASN A 132 15.38 -16.58 11.33
N ASN A 133 14.98 -17.85 11.33
CA ASN A 133 15.50 -18.88 12.24
C ASN A 133 16.82 -19.52 11.77
N ASN A 134 17.52 -18.93 10.78
CA ASN A 134 18.82 -19.46 10.37
C ASN A 134 19.87 -19.34 11.49
N ALA A 135 20.35 -20.48 11.96
CA ALA A 135 21.32 -20.63 13.05
C ALA A 135 22.68 -19.95 12.82
N ASN A 136 22.99 -19.54 11.58
CA ASN A 136 24.30 -18.99 11.21
C ASN A 136 24.43 -17.46 11.41
N SER A 137 23.37 -16.76 11.83
CA SER A 137 23.43 -15.32 12.10
C SER A 137 23.59 -15.03 13.60
N LYS A 138 24.65 -14.30 13.97
CA LYS A 138 24.84 -13.79 15.35
C LYS A 138 23.80 -12.73 15.75
N THR A 139 23.03 -12.20 14.81
CA THR A 139 22.05 -11.13 15.05
C THR A 139 20.69 -11.50 14.49
N ALA A 140 19.64 -11.36 15.31
CA ALA A 140 18.27 -11.64 14.88
C ALA A 140 17.86 -10.72 13.70
N GLN A 141 17.42 -11.33 12.62
CA GLN A 141 16.84 -10.66 11.46
C GLN A 141 15.36 -11.04 11.37
N TYR A 142 14.52 -10.11 10.95
CA TYR A 142 13.08 -10.34 10.91
C TYR A 142 12.43 -9.50 9.82
N LYS A 143 11.37 -10.02 9.21
CA LYS A 143 10.44 -9.23 8.40
C LYS A 143 9.36 -8.71 9.34
N VAL A 144 8.83 -7.53 9.03
CA VAL A 144 7.68 -6.98 9.74
C VAL A 144 6.61 -6.68 8.72
N PHE A 145 5.47 -7.32 8.88
CA PHE A 145 4.30 -7.11 8.04
C PHE A 145 3.32 -6.20 8.76
N VAL A 146 2.62 -5.38 7.99
CA VAL A 146 1.60 -4.45 8.49
C VAL A 146 0.21 -5.00 8.20
N ASN A 147 -0.68 -4.92 9.19
CA ASN A 147 -2.06 -5.34 9.05
C ASN A 147 -2.76 -4.48 7.99
N PRO A 148 -3.29 -5.08 6.92
CA PRO A 148 -3.89 -4.31 5.82
C PRO A 148 -5.17 -3.59 6.23
N ASN A 149 -5.80 -3.97 7.34
CA ASN A 149 -6.93 -3.24 7.92
C ASN A 149 -6.54 -1.85 8.47
N ILE A 150 -5.26 -1.50 8.53
CA ILE A 150 -4.79 -0.17 8.93
C ILE A 150 -4.25 0.59 7.74
N LEU A 151 -3.26 -0.01 7.06
CA LEU A 151 -2.58 0.59 5.94
C LEU A 151 -2.06 -0.51 5.03
N PHE A 152 -2.07 -0.25 3.74
CA PHE A 152 -1.57 -1.19 2.75
C PHE A 152 -0.94 -0.49 1.55
N TYR A 153 -0.07 -1.22 0.86
CA TYR A 153 0.52 -0.74 -0.38
C TYR A 153 -0.46 -0.98 -1.54
N GLY A 154 -0.74 0.07 -2.30
CA GLY A 154 -1.69 0.10 -3.42
C GLY A 154 -2.83 1.09 -3.21
N GLU A 155 -3.59 1.33 -4.28
CA GLU A 155 -4.73 2.26 -4.27
C GLU A 155 -6.02 1.62 -3.73
N THR A 156 -6.17 0.30 -3.91
CA THR A 156 -7.38 -0.44 -3.52
C THR A 156 -7.02 -1.68 -2.70
N SER A 157 -7.93 -2.08 -1.81
CA SER A 157 -7.77 -3.26 -0.93
C SER A 157 -7.65 -4.58 -1.70
N CYS A 158 -8.07 -4.60 -2.97
CA CYS A 158 -7.88 -5.73 -3.88
C CYS A 158 -6.41 -5.99 -4.23
N ALA A 159 -5.55 -4.98 -4.13
CA ALA A 159 -4.12 -5.10 -4.41
C ALA A 159 -3.34 -5.81 -3.28
N VAL A 160 -3.96 -6.00 -2.11
CA VAL A 160 -3.29 -6.64 -0.96
C VAL A 160 -3.05 -8.12 -1.23
N PRO A 161 -1.81 -8.62 -1.11
CA PRO A 161 -1.50 -10.04 -1.32
C PRO A 161 -2.29 -10.97 -0.39
N LEU A 162 -2.77 -12.09 -0.93
CA LEU A 162 -3.55 -13.08 -0.16
C LEU A 162 -2.82 -13.60 1.08
N PHE A 163 -1.50 -13.82 0.98
CA PHE A 163 -0.71 -14.30 2.11
C PHE A 163 -0.71 -13.31 3.29
N ILE A 164 -0.78 -11.99 3.01
CA ILE A 164 -0.91 -10.96 4.05
C ILE A 164 -2.29 -11.03 4.70
N LYS A 165 -3.35 -11.21 3.91
CA LYS A 165 -4.70 -11.41 4.45
C LYS A 165 -4.75 -12.63 5.35
N HIS A 166 -4.18 -13.76 4.93
CA HIS A 166 -4.08 -14.97 5.76
C HIS A 166 -3.21 -14.75 7.00
N LEU A 167 -2.08 -14.05 6.86
CA LEU A 167 -1.21 -13.73 7.98
C LEU A 167 -1.97 -12.96 9.07
N PHE A 168 -2.94 -12.11 8.73
CA PHE A 168 -3.77 -11.36 9.68
C PHE A 168 -5.20 -11.90 9.85
N ALA A 169 -5.53 -13.07 9.29
CA ALA A 169 -6.88 -13.63 9.31
C ALA A 169 -7.31 -14.06 10.71
N GLU A 170 -6.36 -14.52 11.54
CA GLU A 170 -6.60 -14.72 12.96
C GLU A 170 -6.36 -13.39 13.70
N PRO A 171 -7.42 -12.66 14.09
CA PRO A 171 -7.27 -11.50 14.92
C PRO A 171 -6.66 -11.93 16.25
N VAL A 172 -5.72 -11.14 16.76
CA VAL A 172 -5.35 -11.20 18.18
C VAL A 172 -6.67 -11.10 18.95
N ARG A 173 -6.94 -12.05 19.87
CA ARG A 173 -8.18 -12.08 20.67
C ARG A 173 -8.37 -10.73 21.38
N ASN A 174 -9.08 -9.82 20.74
CA ASN A 174 -9.22 -8.44 21.15
C ASN A 174 -10.53 -7.90 20.56
N SER A 175 -11.44 -7.53 21.47
CA SER A 175 -12.79 -7.06 21.14
C SER A 175 -12.82 -5.83 20.23
N ILE A 176 -11.73 -5.07 20.13
CA ILE A 176 -11.63 -3.89 19.27
C ILE A 176 -11.38 -4.31 17.81
N MET A 177 -10.51 -5.29 17.58
CA MET A 177 -10.20 -5.77 16.21
C MET A 177 -11.40 -6.47 15.56
N ASP A 178 -12.25 -7.11 16.37
CA ASP A 178 -13.44 -7.81 15.88
C ASP A 178 -14.51 -6.85 15.34
N LYS A 179 -14.55 -5.62 15.86
CA LYS A 179 -15.56 -4.58 15.59
C LYS A 179 -15.10 -3.52 14.57
N LEU A 180 -14.07 -3.83 13.78
CA LEU A 180 -13.57 -2.93 12.76
C LEU A 180 -14.68 -2.53 11.76
N PRO A 181 -14.85 -1.23 11.46
CA PRO A 181 -15.84 -0.74 10.48
C PRO A 181 -15.63 -1.29 9.08
N PHE A 182 -14.37 -1.54 8.70
CA PHE A 182 -14.01 -2.05 7.38
C PHE A 182 -13.02 -3.21 7.51
N LYS A 183 -13.17 -4.25 6.68
CA LYS A 183 -12.25 -5.37 6.60
C LYS A 183 -11.69 -5.49 5.18
N VAL A 184 -10.37 -5.52 5.08
CA VAL A 184 -9.60 -5.65 3.82
C VAL A 184 -9.42 -7.11 3.42
#